data_AF-A0A811T4R5-F1
#
_entry.id   AF-A0A811T4R5-F1
#
_cell.length_a   1.000
_cell.length_b   1.000
_cell.length_c   1.000
_cell.angle_alpha   90.00
_cell.angle_beta   90.00
_cell.angle_gamma   90.00
#
_symmetry.space_group_name_H-M   'P 1'
#
loop_
_entity.id
_entity.type
_entity.pdbx_description
1 polymer ?
#
loop_
_entity_poly.entity_id
_entity_poly.type
_entity_poly.pdbx_seq_one_letter_code
_entity_poly.pdbx_strand_id
1 'polypeptide(L)'
;MYKYAIEIFHSEEDEGSIAVVPELPGCTAFGENEEKALEEIKIAMELWIETAKKEGRNIPQPHGKEILKLIYENAFRTTHPGGAGA
;
A
#
# COMPACT_ATOMS: atom_id res chain seq x y z
N MET A 1 11.16 -6.13 -9.99
CA MET A 1 10.34 -5.07 -9.35
C MET A 1 9.06 -5.71 -8.85
N TYR A 2 8.87 -5.76 -7.53
CA TYR A 2 7.69 -6.37 -6.90
C TYR A 2 6.48 -5.44 -7.02
N LYS A 3 5.26 -5.99 -7.13
CA LYS A 3 4.04 -5.22 -7.41
C LYS A 3 3.13 -5.06 -6.18
N TYR A 4 3.70 -4.69 -5.03
CA TYR A 4 2.92 -4.43 -3.82
C TYR A 4 2.23 -3.07 -3.86
N ALA A 5 1.12 -2.93 -3.13
CA ALA A 5 0.52 -1.62 -2.91
C ALA A 5 1.40 -0.80 -1.98
N ILE A 6 1.45 0.50 -2.25
CA ILE A 6 2.09 1.48 -1.38
C ILE A 6 1.02 2.51 -1.05
N GLU A 7 0.74 2.68 0.23
CA GLU A 7 -0.08 3.76 0.75
C GLU A 7 0.85 4.85 1.26
N ILE A 8 0.61 6.10 0.85
CA ILE A 8 1.39 7.26 1.29
C ILE A 8 0.41 8.27 1.86
N PHE A 9 0.70 8.78 3.05
CA PHE A 9 -0.08 9.82 3.71
C PHE A 9 0.83 10.80 4.44
N HIS A 10 0.35 12.02 4.64
CA HIS A 10 1.04 13.02 5.45
C HIS A 10 0.85 12.72 6.94
N SER A 11 1.93 12.81 7.71
CA SER A 11 1.94 12.73 9.17
C SER A 11 2.30 14.10 9.72
N GLU A 12 1.36 14.71 10.45
CA GLU A 12 1.61 15.97 11.17
C GLU A 12 2.60 15.77 12.33
N GLU A 13 2.63 14.57 12.93
CA GLU A 13 3.55 14.24 14.03
C GLU A 13 5.00 14.15 13.56
N ASP A 14 5.22 13.59 12.36
CA ASP A 14 6.56 13.43 11.78
C ASP A 14 6.95 14.60 10.86
N GLU A 15 6.07 15.60 10.69
CA GLU A 15 6.23 16.73 9.78
C GLU A 15 6.68 16.29 8.36
N GLY A 16 6.08 15.22 7.85
CA GLY A 16 6.46 14.63 6.56
C GLY A 16 5.49 13.57 6.07
N SER A 17 5.92 12.73 5.14
CA SER A 17 5.11 11.67 4.54
C SER A 17 5.55 10.30 5.04
N ILE A 18 4.57 9.47 5.39
CA ILE A 18 4.75 8.08 5.75
C ILE A 18 4.27 7.22 4.59
N ALA A 19 5.11 6.27 4.17
CA ALA A 19 4.80 5.25 3.20
C ALA A 19 4.73 3.88 3.87
N VAL A 20 3.72 3.09 3.53
CA VAL A 20 3.45 1.76 4.10
C VAL A 20 3.14 0.77 3.00
N VAL A 21 3.56 -0.48 3.20
CA VAL A 21 3.17 -1.61 2.36
C VAL A 21 2.31 -2.57 3.19
N PRO A 22 0.97 -2.48 3.08
CA PRO A 22 0.07 -3.26 3.94
C PRO A 22 0.29 -4.78 3.85
N GLU A 23 0.73 -5.27 2.69
CA GLU A 23 1.01 -6.69 2.47
C GLU A 23 2.31 -7.18 3.13
N LEU A 24 3.23 -6.28 3.50
CA LEU A 24 4.53 -6.60 4.08
C LEU A 24 4.57 -6.07 5.53
N PRO A 25 4.25 -6.89 6.53
CA PRO A 25 4.19 -6.45 7.93
C PRO A 25 5.47 -5.73 8.38
N GLY A 26 5.31 -4.52 8.90
CA GLY A 26 6.40 -3.68 9.39
C GLY A 26 7.24 -3.01 8.29
N CYS A 27 6.86 -3.14 7.00
CA CYS A 27 7.51 -2.42 5.92
C CYS A 27 6.92 -1.00 5.82
N THR A 28 7.60 -0.06 6.45
CA THR A 28 7.25 1.36 6.49
C THR A 28 8.48 2.20 6.16
N ALA A 29 8.26 3.41 5.66
CA ALA A 29 9.31 4.38 5.44
C ALA A 29 8.78 5.80 5.64
N PHE A 30 9.68 6.72 5.94
CA PHE A 30 9.40 8.14 6.08
C PHE A 30 10.18 8.92 5.02
N GLY A 31 9.62 10.05 4.59
CA GLY A 31 10.35 11.06 3.84
C GLY A 31 9.77 12.45 4.11
N GLU A 32 10.58 13.50 3.91
CA GLU A 32 10.13 14.90 4.10
C GLU A 32 8.97 15.27 3.16
N ASN A 33 8.74 14.49 2.11
CA ASN A 33 7.62 14.60 1.20
C ASN A 33 7.26 13.22 0.62
N GLU A 34 6.18 13.17 -0.16
CA GLU A 34 5.65 11.93 -0.74
C GLU A 34 6.68 11.23 -1.65
N GLU A 35 7.46 12.00 -2.42
CA GLU A 35 8.46 11.48 -3.35
C GLU A 35 9.60 10.78 -2.61
N LYS A 36 10.12 11.41 -1.55
CA LYS A 36 11.15 10.83 -0.68
C LYS A 36 10.62 9.59 0.06
N ALA A 37 9.40 9.65 0.59
CA ALA A 37 8.79 8.49 1.24
C ALA A 37 8.64 7.31 0.26
N LEU A 38 8.30 7.60 -1.00
CA LEU A 38 8.22 6.61 -2.08
C LEU A 38 9.59 6.03 -2.48
N GLU A 39 10.66 6.82 -2.44
CA GLU A 39 12.02 6.34 -2.67
C GLU A 39 12.46 5.40 -1.55
N GLU A 40 12.28 5.82 -0.30
CA GLU A 40 12.70 5.05 0.89
C GLU A 40 11.91 3.75 1.03
N ILE A 41 10.59 3.74 0.77
CA ILE A 41 9.79 2.51 0.87
C ILE A 41 10.21 1.47 -0.16
N LYS A 42 10.68 1.88 -1.35
CA LYS A 42 11.19 0.93 -2.36
C LYS A 42 12.44 0.21 -1.86
N ILE A 43 13.34 0.93 -1.18
CA ILE A 43 14.53 0.36 -0.56
C ILE A 43 14.12 -0.57 0.58
N ALA A 44 13.22 -0.13 1.46
CA ALA A 44 12.71 -0.93 2.57
C ALA A 44 12.05 -2.23 2.10
N MET A 45 11.29 -2.19 1.00
CA MET A 45 10.69 -3.37 0.37
C MET A 45 11.75 -4.37 -0.12
N GLU A 46 12.78 -3.90 -0.81
CA GLU A 46 13.86 -4.77 -1.28
C GLU A 46 14.55 -5.46 -0.10
N LEU A 47 14.92 -4.70 0.94
CA LEU A 47 15.53 -5.23 2.16
C LEU A 47 14.64 -6.22 2.91
N TRP A 48 13.33 -5.92 3.01
CA TRP A 48 12.36 -6.79 3.66
C TRP A 48 12.30 -8.15 2.95
N ILE A 49 12.21 -8.13 1.62
CA ILE A 49 12.11 -9.33 0.78
C ILE A 49 13.40 -10.13 0.81
N GLU A 50 14.57 -9.48 0.74
CA GLU A 50 15.86 -10.14 0.87
C GLU A 50 16.02 -10.83 2.22
N THR A 51 15.64 -10.15 3.31
CA THR A 51 15.72 -10.70 4.66
C THR A 51 14.76 -11.87 4.82
N ALA A 52 13.53 -11.74 4.33
CA ALA A 52 12.56 -12.85 4.34
C ALA A 52 13.09 -14.08 3.60
N LYS A 53 13.75 -13.91 2.45
CA LYS A 53 14.40 -15.02 1.73
C LYS A 53 15.53 -15.66 2.54
N LYS A 54 16.41 -14.84 3.14
CA LYS A 54 17.54 -15.33 3.95
C LYS A 54 17.08 -16.12 5.18
N GLU A 55 15.99 -15.69 5.79
CA GLU A 55 15.43 -16.31 6.99
C GLU A 55 14.42 -17.44 6.68
N GLY A 56 14.13 -17.71 5.41
CA GLY A 56 13.13 -18.71 5.02
C GLY A 56 11.70 -18.34 5.41
N ARG A 57 11.42 -17.04 5.60
CA ARG A 57 10.06 -16.55 5.88
C ARG A 57 9.20 -16.62 4.62
N ASN A 58 7.91 -16.87 4.82
CA ASN A 58 6.94 -16.76 3.75
C ASN A 58 6.84 -15.31 3.27
N ILE A 59 6.88 -15.11 1.95
CA ILE A 59 6.77 -13.79 1.32
C ILE A 59 5.34 -13.65 0.81
N PRO A 60 4.52 -12.74 1.38
CA PRO A 60 3.15 -12.53 0.95
C PRO A 60 3.07 -12.18 -0.54
N GLN A 61 2.08 -12.71 -1.26
CA GLN A 61 1.87 -12.32 -2.65
C GLN A 61 1.24 -10.92 -2.72
N PRO A 62 1.65 -10.08 -3.69
CA PRO A 62 1.01 -8.79 -3.87
C PRO A 62 -0.46 -8.95 -4.30
N HIS A 63 -1.36 -8.19 -3.67
CA HIS A 63 -2.80 -8.25 -3.95
C HIS A 63 -3.48 -6.86 -3.87
N GLY A 64 -2.69 -5.79 -3.90
CA GLY A 64 -3.17 -4.41 -3.83
C GLY A 64 -4.25 -4.07 -4.86
N LYS A 65 -4.12 -4.58 -6.09
CA LYS A 65 -5.11 -4.33 -7.15
C LYS A 65 -6.47 -4.97 -6.84
N GLU A 66 -6.45 -6.18 -6.31
CA GLU A 66 -7.63 -6.93 -5.92
C GLU A 66 -8.32 -6.26 -4.72
N ILE A 67 -7.56 -5.79 -3.73
CA ILE A 67 -8.09 -5.02 -2.60
C ILE A 67 -8.74 -3.72 -3.08
N LEU A 68 -8.05 -2.94 -3.92
CA LEU A 68 -8.61 -1.69 -4.47
C LEU A 68 -9.91 -1.96 -5.23
N LYS A 69 -9.97 -3.03 -6.02
CA LYS A 69 -11.19 -3.43 -6.72
C LYS A 69 -12.35 -3.67 -5.74
N LEU A 70 -12.12 -4.41 -4.66
CA LEU A 70 -13.14 -4.69 -3.64
C LEU A 70 -13.61 -3.40 -2.94
N ILE A 71 -12.69 -2.49 -2.60
CA ILE A 71 -13.04 -1.20 -2.00
C ILE A 71 -13.91 -0.39 -2.94
N TYR A 72 -13.53 -0.28 -4.22
CA TYR A 72 -14.32 0.45 -5.21
C TYR A 72 -15.73 -0.13 -5.39
N GLU A 73 -15.83 -1.44 -5.51
CA GLU A 73 -17.11 -2.13 -5.69
C GLU A 73 -18.04 -1.95 -4.49
N ASN A 74 -17.50 -1.94 -3.27
CA ASN A 74 -18.29 -1.81 -2.04
C ASN A 74 -18.63 -0.36 -1.67
N ALA A 75 -17.69 0.57 -1.85
CA ALA A 75 -17.85 1.97 -1.43
C ALA A 75 -18.66 2.81 -2.42
N PHE A 76 -18.63 2.48 -3.73
CA PHE A 76 -19.22 3.33 -4.77
C PHE A 76 -20.42 2.73 -5.51
N ARG A 77 -20.80 1.46 -5.30
CA ARG A 77 -22.05 0.89 -5.90
C ARG A 77 -23.33 1.23 -5.14
N THR A 78 -23.25 1.61 -3.86
CA THR A 78 -24.44 1.95 -3.06
C THR A 78 -25.06 3.32 -3.42
N THR A 79 -24.42 4.11 -4.29
CA THR A 79 -24.89 5.44 -4.72
C THR A 79 -25.56 5.48 -6.09
N HIS A 80 -25.81 4.32 -6.74
CA HIS A 80 -26.69 4.24 -7.90
C HIS A 80 -28.02 3.59 -7.51
N PRO A 81 -29.04 4.34 -7.04
CA PRO A 81 -30.39 3.84 -7.08
C PRO A 81 -30.73 3.68 -8.57
N GLY A 82 -31.03 2.46 -8.98
CA GLY A 82 -31.30 2.14 -10.37
C GLY A 82 -32.34 3.09 -10.96
N GLY A 83 -32.02 3.61 -12.15
CA GLY A 83 -33.05 3.96 -13.11
C GLY A 83 -33.85 2.71 -13.42
N ALA A 84 -35.07 2.64 -12.89
CA ALA A 84 -36.13 1.76 -13.35
C ALA A 84 -37.46 2.31 -12.84
N GLY A 85 -38.23 2.97 -13.71
CA GLY A 85 -39.62 3.32 -13.44
C GLY A 85 -40.11 4.62 -14.05
N ALA A 86 -40.26 4.66 -15.38
CA ALA A 86 -41.31 5.40 -16.10
C ALA A 86 -41.46 4.81 -17.50
#